data_AF-A0A523RJI4-F1
#
_entry.id   AF-A0A523RJI4-F1
#
_cell.length_a   1.000
_cell.length_b   1.000
_cell.length_c   1.000
_cell.angle_alpha   90.00
_cell.angle_beta   90.00
_cell.angle_gamma   90.00
#
_symmetry.space_group_name_H-M   'P 1'
#
loop_
_entity.id
_entity.type
_entity.pdbx_description
1 polymer ?
#
loop_
_entity_poly.entity_id
_entity_poly.type
_entity_poly.pdbx_seq_one_letter_code
_entity_poly.pdbx_strand_id
1 'polypeptide(L)'
;MENSFPHISEAEKQKEWFILLKPIIERRRSCINSNKSRLLQVLSDENAWLKPKKIIEYSLKVCMDSKKIFFRIASKISFDEKKDPDEVIDEMFAEIRVIPLLCVLGFEDLRYNCKNNVDFNAILKKESFGIEVTYINGPNFKTQKKIGESYYQLSPKKLINRLKSAYDSKINQVSKHCSQCNAIIIIVTDLEESYLPWLEEQPFKKKHPIQYFVDSCKIQTIVFGAGSTLYIPNSLQDKLQSFDKDKYVELAYDMTINN
;
A
#
# COMPACT_ATOMS: atom_id res chain seq x y z
N MET A 1 27.62 0.17 -16.48
CA MET A 1 26.47 -0.73 -16.68
C MET A 1 25.53 -0.05 -17.62
N GLU A 2 25.43 -0.55 -18.84
CA GLU A 2 24.60 -0.02 -19.92
C GLU A 2 23.12 0.00 -19.56
N ASN A 3 22.39 0.86 -20.27
CA ASN A 3 20.98 1.19 -20.14
C ASN A 3 20.05 -0.02 -19.95
N SER A 4 19.90 -0.42 -18.70
CA SER A 4 19.09 -1.54 -18.23
C SER A 4 17.57 -1.39 -18.41
N PHE A 5 17.10 -0.26 -18.93
CA PHE A 5 15.68 0.02 -19.18
C PHE A 5 15.58 0.77 -20.53
N PRO A 6 15.65 0.06 -21.67
CA PRO A 6 15.79 0.67 -23.00
C PRO A 6 14.55 1.47 -23.43
N HIS A 7 13.38 1.13 -22.90
CA HIS A 7 12.11 1.80 -23.22
C HIS A 7 11.88 3.10 -22.41
N ILE A 8 12.67 3.33 -21.35
CA ILE A 8 12.63 4.57 -20.58
C ILE A 8 13.67 5.53 -21.18
N SER A 9 13.19 6.59 -21.84
CA SER A 9 14.08 7.59 -22.48
C SER A 9 15.03 8.25 -21.49
N GLU A 10 16.17 8.75 -21.95
CA GLU A 10 17.10 9.49 -21.10
C GLU A 10 16.45 10.73 -20.46
N ALA A 11 15.57 11.41 -21.19
CA ALA A 11 14.80 12.54 -20.64
C ALA A 11 13.91 12.12 -19.47
N GLU A 12 13.28 10.94 -19.54
CA GLU A 12 12.50 10.39 -18.43
C GLU A 12 13.37 10.00 -17.23
N LYS A 13 14.58 9.47 -17.46
CA LYS A 13 15.53 9.12 -16.39
C LYS A 13 16.04 10.34 -15.61
N GLN A 14 15.96 11.54 -16.18
CA GLN A 14 16.30 12.79 -15.50
C GLN A 14 15.12 13.39 -14.70
N LYS A 15 13.92 12.79 -14.75
CA LYS A 15 12.78 13.27 -13.96
C LYS A 15 12.88 12.83 -12.50
N GLU A 16 12.29 13.63 -11.61
CA GLU A 16 12.37 13.43 -10.15
C GLU A 16 11.93 12.02 -9.73
N TRP A 17 10.84 11.48 -10.30
CA TRP A 17 10.34 10.14 -9.96
C TRP A 17 11.40 9.05 -10.19
N PHE A 18 12.16 9.12 -11.29
CA PHE A 18 13.17 8.13 -11.63
C PHE A 18 14.45 8.35 -10.80
N ILE A 19 14.84 9.61 -10.61
CA ILE A 19 15.97 9.99 -9.74
C ILE A 19 15.77 9.45 -8.32
N LEU A 20 14.55 9.55 -7.78
CA LEU A 20 14.22 9.02 -6.45
C LEU A 20 14.25 7.49 -6.37
N LEU A 21 13.85 6.79 -7.45
CA LEU A 21 13.93 5.33 -7.53
C LEU A 21 15.35 4.81 -7.77
N LYS A 22 16.24 5.60 -8.37
CA LYS A 22 17.58 5.16 -8.78
C LYS A 22 18.38 4.51 -7.63
N PRO A 23 18.48 5.07 -6.42
CA PRO A 23 19.19 4.43 -5.30
C PRO A 23 18.59 3.08 -4.89
N ILE A 24 17.26 2.94 -5.00
CA ILE A 24 16.53 1.70 -4.70
C ILE A 24 16.84 0.65 -5.77
N ILE A 25 16.81 1.04 -7.05
CA ILE A 25 17.14 0.19 -8.20
C ILE A 25 18.58 -0.32 -8.10
N GLU A 26 19.54 0.57 -7.87
CA GLU A 26 20.97 0.25 -7.76
C GLU A 26 21.24 -0.73 -6.61
N ARG A 27 20.61 -0.49 -5.46
CA ARG A 27 20.76 -1.39 -4.32
C ARG A 27 20.09 -2.73 -4.55
N ARG A 28 18.87 -2.75 -5.11
CA ARG A 28 18.15 -3.99 -5.42
C ARG A 28 18.91 -4.88 -6.42
N ARG A 29 19.61 -4.29 -7.39
CA ARG A 29 20.47 -5.01 -8.34
C ARG A 29 21.66 -5.70 -7.70
N SER A 30 22.15 -5.12 -6.62
CA SER A 30 23.29 -5.62 -5.86
C SER A 30 22.89 -6.72 -4.87
N CYS A 31 21.58 -6.96 -4.66
CA CYS A 31 21.08 -8.09 -3.88
C CYS A 31 21.01 -9.37 -4.72
N ILE A 32 20.98 -10.51 -4.03
CA ILE A 32 20.70 -11.81 -4.65
C ILE A 32 19.32 -11.83 -5.35
N ASN A 33 19.13 -12.76 -6.28
CA ASN A 33 17.88 -12.95 -7.04
C ASN A 33 17.34 -11.63 -7.65
N SER A 34 18.21 -10.72 -8.08
CA SER A 34 17.80 -9.44 -8.68
C SER A 34 16.99 -9.60 -9.96
N ASN A 35 17.25 -10.66 -10.73
CA ASN A 35 16.43 -11.07 -11.88
C ASN A 35 14.97 -11.40 -11.55
N LYS A 36 14.65 -11.69 -10.28
CA LYS A 36 13.28 -11.93 -9.80
C LYS A 36 12.61 -10.69 -9.22
N SER A 37 13.30 -9.54 -9.19
CA SER A 37 12.72 -8.33 -8.61
C SER A 37 11.52 -7.83 -9.40
N ARG A 38 10.38 -7.71 -8.72
CA ARG A 38 9.15 -7.17 -9.31
C ARG A 38 9.34 -5.74 -9.82
N LEU A 39 10.04 -4.90 -9.05
CA LEU A 39 10.35 -3.53 -9.46
C LEU A 39 11.17 -3.50 -10.75
N LEU A 40 12.24 -4.31 -10.83
CA LEU A 40 13.09 -4.33 -12.03
C LEU A 40 12.33 -4.87 -13.25
N GLN A 41 11.47 -5.87 -13.07
CA GLN A 41 10.60 -6.38 -14.13
C GLN A 41 9.62 -5.31 -14.63
N VAL A 42 8.93 -4.62 -13.73
CA VAL A 42 8.00 -3.53 -14.07
C VAL A 42 8.70 -2.39 -14.81
N LEU A 43 9.92 -2.04 -14.41
CA LEU A 43 10.69 -0.98 -15.08
C LEU A 43 11.29 -1.41 -16.43
N SER A 44 11.34 -2.71 -16.71
CA SER A 44 11.87 -3.25 -17.97
C SER A 44 10.78 -3.48 -19.02
N ASP A 45 9.52 -3.62 -18.60
CA ASP A 45 8.36 -3.72 -19.48
C ASP A 45 8.03 -2.36 -20.10
N GLU A 46 7.66 -2.32 -21.37
CA GLU A 46 7.45 -1.09 -22.15
C GLU A 46 6.35 -0.17 -21.57
N ASN A 47 5.32 -0.75 -20.97
CA ASN A 47 4.13 -0.01 -20.52
C ASN A 47 3.92 -0.06 -19.00
N ALA A 48 4.41 -1.11 -18.32
CA ALA A 48 4.12 -1.30 -16.90
C ALA A 48 4.72 -0.20 -16.02
N TRP A 49 5.84 0.42 -16.40
CA TRP A 49 6.49 1.50 -15.64
C TRP A 49 5.70 2.82 -15.61
N LEU A 50 4.72 3.00 -16.50
CA LEU A 50 3.85 4.18 -16.50
C LEU A 50 3.02 4.28 -15.22
N LYS A 51 2.60 3.14 -14.66
CA LYS A 51 1.83 3.08 -13.41
C LYS A 51 2.62 3.58 -12.19
N PRO A 52 3.80 3.02 -11.86
CA PRO A 52 4.61 3.56 -10.77
C PRO A 52 5.05 5.00 -11.04
N LYS A 53 5.33 5.41 -12.28
CA LYS A 53 5.58 6.82 -12.60
C LYS A 53 4.41 7.72 -12.18
N LYS A 54 3.20 7.46 -12.68
CA LYS A 54 2.02 8.30 -12.43
C LYS A 54 1.75 8.45 -10.93
N ILE A 55 1.79 7.34 -10.19
CA ILE A 55 1.48 7.38 -8.76
C ILE A 55 2.56 8.11 -7.95
N ILE A 56 3.83 7.98 -8.33
CA ILE A 56 4.93 8.71 -7.70
C ILE A 56 4.81 10.20 -8.00
N GLU A 57 4.62 10.58 -9.27
CA GLU A 57 4.46 11.98 -9.67
C GLU A 57 3.26 12.63 -8.97
N TYR A 58 2.12 11.93 -8.90
CA TYR A 58 0.96 12.40 -8.15
C TYR A 58 1.29 12.58 -6.67
N SER A 59 1.89 11.58 -6.04
CA SER A 59 2.23 11.60 -4.61
C SER A 59 3.19 12.72 -4.25
N LEU A 60 4.19 12.99 -5.10
CA LEU A 60 5.14 14.09 -4.94
C LEU A 60 4.44 15.46 -5.04
N LYS A 61 3.41 15.56 -5.89
CA LYS A 61 2.64 16.79 -6.08
C LYS A 61 1.71 17.10 -4.90
N VAL A 62 1.04 16.10 -4.34
CA VAL A 62 -0.06 16.31 -3.38
C VAL A 62 0.33 16.11 -1.92
N CYS A 63 1.40 15.36 -1.64
CA CYS A 63 1.85 15.07 -0.29
C CYS A 63 3.20 15.72 -0.03
N MET A 64 3.22 16.69 0.89
CA MET A 64 4.47 17.34 1.31
C MET A 64 5.41 16.31 1.93
N ASP A 65 6.70 16.48 1.67
CA ASP A 65 7.77 15.62 2.21
C ASP A 65 7.71 14.13 1.79
N SER A 66 6.82 13.73 0.88
CA SER A 66 6.69 12.35 0.39
C SER A 66 7.98 11.79 -0.24
N LYS A 67 8.87 12.64 -0.76
CA LYS A 67 10.22 12.22 -1.20
C LYS A 67 11.03 11.49 -0.13
N LYS A 68 10.76 11.75 1.16
CA LYS A 68 11.44 11.08 2.29
C LYS A 68 11.10 9.59 2.38
N ILE A 69 9.99 9.14 1.78
CA ILE A 69 9.64 7.72 1.65
C ILE A 69 10.79 6.96 0.93
N PHE A 70 11.23 7.46 -0.22
CA PHE A 70 12.27 6.82 -1.04
C PHE A 70 13.63 6.77 -0.32
N PHE A 71 14.04 7.87 0.33
CA PHE A 71 15.30 7.93 1.06
C PHE A 71 15.36 6.94 2.24
N ARG A 72 14.24 6.73 2.93
CA ARG A 72 14.12 5.77 4.03
C ARG A 72 14.26 4.32 3.55
N ILE A 73 13.73 4.01 2.37
CA ILE A 73 13.64 2.64 1.86
C ILE A 73 14.95 2.16 1.28
N ALA A 74 15.69 3.04 0.60
CA ALA A 74 17.00 2.70 0.05
C ALA A 74 17.96 2.16 1.13
N SER A 75 17.91 2.62 2.38
CA SER A 75 18.81 2.13 3.44
C SER A 75 18.34 0.81 4.08
N LYS A 76 17.05 0.46 3.96
CA LYS A 76 16.44 -0.74 4.54
C LYS A 76 16.60 -2.00 3.68
N ILE A 77 16.87 -1.84 2.39
CA ILE A 77 17.13 -2.97 1.48
C ILE A 77 18.41 -3.70 1.95
N SER A 78 18.22 -4.96 2.35
CA SER A 78 19.26 -5.83 2.90
C SER A 78 19.94 -6.65 1.81
N PHE A 79 21.23 -6.95 2.02
CA PHE A 79 21.99 -7.91 1.21
C PHE A 79 21.92 -9.35 1.76
N ASP A 80 21.31 -9.53 2.95
CA ASP A 80 21.10 -10.82 3.60
C ASP A 80 20.16 -11.71 2.79
N GLU A 81 20.62 -12.92 2.46
CA GLU A 81 19.87 -13.90 1.66
C GLU A 81 18.56 -14.36 2.30
N LYS A 82 18.42 -14.19 3.63
CA LYS A 82 17.21 -14.59 4.38
C LYS A 82 16.11 -13.55 4.38
N LYS A 83 16.37 -12.33 3.90
CA LYS A 83 15.39 -11.25 3.85
C LYS A 83 15.04 -10.96 2.40
N ASP A 84 13.76 -10.96 2.07
CA ASP A 84 13.32 -10.61 0.72
C ASP A 84 13.37 -9.08 0.54
N PRO A 85 14.26 -8.54 -0.31
CA PRO A 85 14.34 -7.10 -0.56
C PRO A 85 13.06 -6.51 -1.13
N ASP A 86 12.28 -7.32 -1.86
CA ASP A 86 11.06 -6.85 -2.51
C ASP A 86 9.95 -6.59 -1.47
N GLU A 87 9.97 -7.19 -0.28
CA GLU A 87 9.02 -6.87 0.82
C GLU A 87 9.14 -5.40 1.24
N VAL A 88 10.37 -4.89 1.39
CA VAL A 88 10.61 -3.49 1.76
C VAL A 88 10.19 -2.53 0.64
N ILE A 89 10.34 -2.96 -0.62
CA ILE A 89 9.91 -2.18 -1.79
C ILE A 89 8.38 -2.17 -1.88
N ASP A 90 7.71 -3.28 -1.59
CA ASP A 90 6.26 -3.36 -1.58
C ASP A 90 5.66 -2.51 -0.45
N GLU A 91 6.28 -2.48 0.73
CA GLU A 91 5.92 -1.53 1.82
C GLU A 91 6.00 -0.07 1.35
N MET A 92 7.07 0.30 0.63
CA MET A 92 7.21 1.64 0.06
C MET A 92 6.05 1.97 -0.89
N PHE A 93 5.75 1.06 -1.83
CA PHE A 93 4.67 1.28 -2.78
C PHE A 93 3.31 1.29 -2.10
N ALA A 94 3.11 0.54 -1.01
CA ALA A 94 1.90 0.61 -0.19
C ALA A 94 1.72 2.02 0.40
N GLU A 95 2.76 2.61 0.99
CA GLU A 95 2.71 3.99 1.50
C GLU A 95 2.40 5.01 0.41
N ILE A 96 3.05 4.89 -0.76
CA ILE A 96 2.80 5.77 -1.91
C ILE A 96 1.34 5.62 -2.39
N ARG A 97 0.80 4.39 -2.42
CA ARG A 97 -0.59 4.10 -2.85
C ARG A 97 -1.66 4.63 -1.91
N VAL A 98 -1.33 4.80 -0.64
CA VAL A 98 -2.24 5.40 0.34
C VAL A 98 -2.47 6.88 0.05
N ILE A 99 -1.51 7.60 -0.53
CA ILE A 99 -1.66 9.04 -0.80
C ILE A 99 -2.86 9.34 -1.74
N PRO A 100 -2.98 8.73 -2.93
CA PRO A 100 -4.20 8.86 -3.75
C PRO A 100 -5.48 8.45 -3.03
N LEU A 101 -5.45 7.38 -2.23
CA LEU A 101 -6.61 6.92 -1.46
C LEU A 101 -7.08 8.01 -0.49
N LEU A 102 -6.16 8.63 0.24
CA LEU A 102 -6.46 9.71 1.17
C LEU A 102 -7.09 10.91 0.45
N CYS A 103 -6.57 11.29 -0.72
CA CYS A 103 -7.15 12.37 -1.52
C CYS A 103 -8.59 12.04 -1.98
N VAL A 104 -8.85 10.81 -2.42
CA VAL A 104 -10.20 10.38 -2.83
C VAL A 104 -11.17 10.38 -1.65
N LEU A 105 -10.70 10.05 -0.46
CA LEU A 105 -11.51 10.06 0.76
C LEU A 105 -11.72 11.46 1.35
N GLY A 106 -11.16 12.49 0.73
CA GLY A 106 -11.35 13.89 1.11
C GLY A 106 -10.37 14.41 2.17
N PHE A 107 -9.23 13.74 2.36
CA PHE A 107 -8.16 14.28 3.19
C PHE A 107 -7.39 15.37 2.42
N GLU A 108 -7.05 16.43 3.15
CA GLU A 108 -6.32 17.61 2.70
C GLU A 108 -5.04 17.79 3.52
N ASP A 109 -4.17 18.72 3.11
CA ASP A 109 -2.91 19.06 3.80
C ASP A 109 -2.05 17.82 4.15
N LEU A 110 -1.94 16.88 3.21
CA LEU A 110 -1.19 15.64 3.38
C LEU A 110 0.31 15.93 3.56
N ARG A 111 0.86 15.45 4.67
CA ARG A 111 2.27 15.58 5.03
C ARG A 111 2.83 14.25 5.46
N TYR A 112 3.83 13.76 4.76
CA TYR A 112 4.59 12.60 5.20
C TYR A 112 5.54 13.00 6.33
N ASN A 113 5.35 12.39 7.51
CA ASN A 113 6.08 12.75 8.71
C ASN A 113 6.42 11.50 9.51
N CYS A 114 7.37 10.70 9.04
CA CYS A 114 7.91 9.54 9.77
C CYS A 114 8.66 9.92 11.09
N LYS A 115 8.55 11.17 11.58
CA LYS A 115 8.92 11.54 12.95
C LYS A 115 7.69 11.36 13.83
N ASN A 116 7.87 10.86 15.05
CA ASN A 116 6.77 10.60 15.97
C ASN A 116 5.85 9.50 15.45
N ASN A 117 6.41 8.32 15.15
CA ASN A 117 5.71 7.03 15.01
C ASN A 117 4.36 7.01 14.23
N VAL A 118 4.18 7.89 13.25
CA VAL A 118 3.03 7.98 12.36
C VAL A 118 3.58 8.25 10.96
N ASP A 119 3.03 7.66 9.91
CA ASP A 119 3.55 7.88 8.56
C ASP A 119 3.08 9.22 7.96
N PHE A 120 1.81 9.58 8.14
CA PHE A 120 1.23 10.80 7.58
C PHE A 120 0.48 11.63 8.62
N ASN A 121 0.46 12.94 8.41
CA ASN A 121 -0.53 13.83 9.01
C ASN A 121 -1.41 14.40 7.90
N ALA A 122 -2.69 14.52 8.18
CA ALA A 122 -3.69 14.98 7.23
C ALA A 122 -4.84 15.69 7.94
N ILE A 123 -5.58 16.51 7.20
CA ILE A 123 -6.80 17.16 7.68
C ILE A 123 -8.01 16.53 7.00
N LEU A 124 -9.04 16.19 7.77
CA LEU A 124 -10.34 15.77 7.27
C LEU A 124 -11.42 16.53 8.02
N LYS A 125 -12.27 17.27 7.30
CA LYS A 125 -13.35 18.10 7.90
C LYS A 125 -12.86 18.98 9.06
N LYS A 126 -11.71 19.66 8.87
CA LYS A 126 -11.05 20.55 9.86
C LYS A 126 -10.48 19.85 11.11
N GLU A 127 -10.49 18.53 11.16
CA GLU A 127 -9.85 17.75 12.22
C GLU A 127 -8.50 17.21 11.74
N SER A 128 -7.49 17.21 12.62
CA SER A 128 -6.18 16.64 12.33
C SER A 128 -6.15 15.14 12.63
N PHE A 129 -5.60 14.37 11.70
CA PHE A 129 -5.44 12.93 11.79
C PHE A 129 -3.97 12.54 11.62
N GLY A 130 -3.48 11.74 12.57
CA GLY A 130 -2.30 10.92 12.39
C GLY A 130 -2.67 9.61 11.69
N ILE A 131 -2.01 9.28 10.59
CA ILE A 131 -2.29 8.10 9.78
C ILE A 131 -1.06 7.21 9.74
N GLU A 132 -1.19 6.00 10.27
CA GLU A 132 -0.18 4.96 10.20
C GLU A 132 -0.53 3.98 9.09
N VAL A 133 0.45 3.66 8.25
CA VAL A 133 0.28 2.68 7.18
C VAL A 133 1.03 1.40 7.55
N THR A 134 0.38 0.28 7.31
CA THR A 134 1.03 -1.02 7.35
C THR A 134 0.65 -1.80 6.12
N TYR A 135 1.57 -2.61 5.65
CA TYR A 135 1.36 -3.48 4.52
C TYR A 135 1.38 -4.91 5.01
N ILE A 136 0.35 -5.66 4.62
CA ILE A 136 0.40 -7.11 4.71
C ILE A 136 0.47 -7.66 3.31
N ASN A 137 1.55 -8.39 3.04
CA ASN A 137 1.47 -9.42 2.03
C ASN A 137 0.28 -10.30 2.41
N GLY A 138 -0.63 -10.41 1.46
CA GLY A 138 -1.71 -11.36 1.46
C GLY A 138 -1.13 -12.76 1.67
N PRO A 139 -1.99 -13.74 1.92
CA PRO A 139 -1.53 -15.12 2.01
C PRO A 139 -0.68 -15.47 0.80
N ASN A 140 0.64 -15.61 1.01
CA ASN A 140 1.54 -16.30 0.10
C ASN A 140 0.85 -17.64 -0.22
N PHE A 141 0.30 -17.77 -1.42
CA PHE A 141 -0.65 -18.82 -1.78
C PHE A 141 -0.04 -20.24 -1.67
N LYS A 142 1.29 -20.30 -1.51
CA LYS A 142 2.07 -21.49 -1.11
C LYS A 142 1.72 -22.06 0.28
N THR A 143 1.06 -21.29 1.16
CA THR A 143 0.68 -21.73 2.52
C THR A 143 -0.78 -22.21 2.63
N GLN A 144 -1.48 -22.33 1.49
CA GLN A 144 -2.89 -22.71 1.44
C GLN A 144 -3.06 -24.18 1.05
N LYS A 145 -4.16 -24.78 1.52
CA LYS A 145 -4.54 -26.15 1.17
C LYS A 145 -5.24 -26.09 -0.19
N LYS A 146 -4.73 -26.82 -1.19
CA LYS A 146 -5.35 -26.96 -2.51
C LYS A 146 -6.68 -27.71 -2.35
N ILE A 147 -7.80 -27.11 -2.78
CA ILE A 147 -9.11 -27.79 -2.87
C ILE A 147 -9.55 -27.67 -4.33
N GLY A 148 -9.35 -28.73 -5.12
CA GLY A 148 -9.62 -28.74 -6.56
C GLY A 148 -8.46 -28.20 -7.43
N GLU A 149 -8.71 -27.99 -8.72
CA GLU A 149 -7.69 -27.58 -9.68
C GLU A 149 -7.31 -26.09 -9.60
N SER A 150 -8.17 -25.25 -9.02
CA SER A 150 -8.06 -23.78 -9.18
C SER A 150 -8.25 -22.96 -7.90
N TYR A 151 -8.62 -23.56 -6.76
CA TYR A 151 -9.01 -22.79 -5.56
C TYR A 151 -8.12 -23.09 -4.36
N TYR A 152 -7.62 -22.02 -3.75
CA TYR A 152 -6.86 -22.07 -2.52
C TYR A 152 -7.68 -21.49 -1.37
N GLN A 153 -7.82 -22.22 -0.25
CA GLN A 153 -8.65 -21.80 0.87
C GLN A 153 -7.81 -21.18 2.01
N LEU A 154 -7.91 -19.86 2.24
CA LEU A 154 -7.48 -19.24 3.49
C LEU A 154 -8.71 -19.02 4.37
N SER A 155 -8.94 -19.86 5.38
CA SER A 155 -10.14 -19.71 6.22
C SER A 155 -10.28 -18.29 6.81
N PRO A 156 -11.51 -17.73 6.93
CA PRO A 156 -11.75 -16.40 7.48
C PRO A 156 -11.00 -16.12 8.79
N LYS A 157 -10.96 -17.12 9.68
CA LYS A 157 -10.25 -17.04 10.97
C LYS A 157 -8.74 -16.79 10.80
N LYS A 158 -8.10 -17.42 9.80
CA LYS A 158 -6.67 -17.19 9.51
C LYS A 158 -6.42 -15.80 8.95
N LEU A 159 -7.30 -15.31 8.07
CA LEU A 159 -7.23 -13.94 7.53
C LEU A 159 -7.36 -12.90 8.66
N ILE A 160 -8.40 -13.04 9.49
CA ILE A 160 -8.65 -12.16 10.64
C ILE A 160 -7.45 -12.16 11.59
N ASN A 161 -6.86 -13.33 11.87
CA ASN A 161 -5.69 -13.41 12.75
C ASN A 161 -4.48 -12.67 12.16
N ARG A 162 -4.23 -12.74 10.84
CA ARG A 162 -3.14 -11.99 10.18
C ARG A 162 -3.37 -10.48 10.26
N LEU A 163 -4.58 -10.03 9.93
CA LEU A 163 -4.98 -8.63 10.05
C LEU A 163 -4.79 -8.14 11.49
N LYS A 164 -5.21 -8.95 12.47
CA LYS A 164 -5.04 -8.65 13.89
C LYS A 164 -3.56 -8.55 14.30
N SER A 165 -2.70 -9.47 13.86
CA SER A 165 -1.27 -9.39 14.16
C SER A 165 -0.62 -8.13 13.57
N ALA A 166 -0.99 -7.73 12.36
CA ALA A 166 -0.51 -6.49 11.74
C ALA A 166 -1.05 -5.23 12.42
N TYR A 167 -2.30 -5.27 12.89
CA TYR A 167 -2.87 -4.19 13.69
C TYR A 167 -2.19 -4.09 15.06
N ASP A 168 -2.07 -5.20 15.79
CA ASP A 168 -1.46 -5.25 17.13
C ASP A 168 0.00 -4.73 17.13
N SER A 169 0.74 -4.95 16.04
CA SER A 169 2.12 -4.40 15.90
C SER A 169 2.15 -2.88 15.78
N LYS A 170 1.05 -2.25 15.32
CA LYS A 170 0.91 -0.80 15.14
C LYS A 170 0.16 -0.11 16.27
N ILE A 171 -0.67 -0.81 17.04
CA ILE A 171 -1.42 -0.19 18.16
C ILE A 171 -0.49 0.55 19.11
N ASN A 172 0.58 -0.09 19.58
CA ASN A 172 1.49 0.52 20.56
C ASN A 172 2.21 1.76 20.00
N GLN A 173 2.44 1.74 18.69
CA GLN A 173 3.06 2.83 17.95
C GLN A 173 2.12 4.05 17.90
N VAL A 174 0.87 3.81 17.54
CA VAL A 174 -0.18 4.84 17.37
C VAL A 174 -0.73 5.35 18.70
N SER A 175 -0.89 4.47 19.70
CA SER A 175 -1.45 4.82 21.03
C SER A 175 -0.66 5.89 21.75
N LYS A 176 0.65 6.01 21.47
CA LYS A 176 1.51 7.07 22.03
C LYS A 176 1.22 8.44 21.40
N HIS A 177 0.66 8.49 20.19
CA HIS A 177 0.31 9.72 19.45
C HIS A 177 -1.15 10.12 19.52
N CYS A 178 -2.04 9.18 19.85
CA CYS A 178 -3.47 9.47 20.07
C CYS A 178 -3.72 10.52 21.18
N SER A 179 -2.75 10.81 22.04
CA SER A 179 -2.85 11.90 23.02
C SER A 179 -2.84 13.29 22.37
N GLN A 180 -2.43 13.41 21.11
CA GLN A 180 -2.23 14.68 20.41
C GLN A 180 -3.16 14.89 19.21
N CYS A 181 -3.74 13.82 18.63
CA CYS A 181 -4.66 13.90 17.49
C CYS A 181 -5.51 12.61 17.32
N ASN A 182 -6.53 12.67 16.46
CA ASN A 182 -7.24 11.46 16.02
C ASN A 182 -6.27 10.56 15.26
N ALA A 183 -6.43 9.24 15.39
CA ALA A 183 -5.55 8.29 14.71
C ALA A 183 -6.30 7.30 13.84
N ILE A 184 -5.72 7.03 12.67
CA ILE A 184 -6.19 6.03 11.71
C ILE A 184 -5.05 5.05 11.42
N ILE A 185 -5.35 3.76 11.42
CA ILE A 185 -4.46 2.72 10.89
C ILE A 185 -4.99 2.31 9.52
N ILE A 186 -4.15 2.38 8.50
CA ILE A 186 -4.47 1.89 7.15
C ILE A 186 -3.68 0.61 6.92
N ILE A 187 -4.38 -0.51 6.76
CA ILE A 187 -3.79 -1.78 6.38
C ILE A 187 -3.97 -1.97 4.88
N VAL A 188 -2.88 -1.89 4.14
CA VAL A 188 -2.83 -2.20 2.72
C VAL A 188 -2.62 -3.71 2.56
N THR A 189 -3.39 -4.33 1.68
CA THR A 189 -3.25 -5.74 1.32
C THR A 189 -3.23 -5.90 -0.20
N ASP A 190 -2.48 -6.87 -0.70
CA ASP A 190 -2.48 -7.32 -2.10
C ASP A 190 -3.46 -8.49 -2.34
N LEU A 191 -4.43 -8.69 -1.44
CA LEU A 191 -5.49 -9.67 -1.62
C LEU A 191 -6.17 -9.45 -2.99
N GLU A 192 -6.01 -10.39 -3.92
CA GLU A 192 -6.50 -10.23 -5.29
C GLU A 192 -8.03 -10.16 -5.34
N GLU A 193 -8.56 -9.39 -6.29
CA GLU A 193 -10.00 -9.19 -6.47
C GLU A 193 -10.77 -10.50 -6.72
N SER A 194 -10.10 -11.46 -7.36
CA SER A 194 -10.63 -12.80 -7.63
C SER A 194 -11.02 -13.57 -6.36
N TYR A 195 -10.49 -13.19 -5.20
CA TYR A 195 -10.79 -13.82 -3.91
C TYR A 195 -11.93 -13.12 -3.14
N LEU A 196 -12.35 -11.93 -3.55
CA LEU A 196 -13.43 -11.21 -2.87
C LEU A 196 -14.76 -11.99 -2.89
N PRO A 197 -15.23 -12.56 -4.03
CA PRO A 197 -16.47 -13.34 -4.05
C PRO A 197 -16.40 -14.54 -3.10
N TRP A 198 -15.24 -15.18 -3.00
CA TRP A 198 -15.05 -16.31 -2.08
C TRP A 198 -15.14 -15.90 -0.60
N LEU A 199 -14.63 -14.73 -0.23
CA LEU A 199 -14.73 -14.23 1.15
C LEU A 199 -16.15 -13.81 1.51
N GLU A 200 -16.92 -13.31 0.55
CA GLU A 200 -18.35 -12.99 0.71
C GLU A 200 -19.17 -14.24 1.06
N GLU A 201 -18.83 -15.40 0.48
CA GLU A 201 -19.45 -16.70 0.77
C GLU A 201 -19.03 -17.31 2.12
N GLN A 202 -18.07 -16.70 2.83
CA GLN A 202 -17.49 -17.22 4.07
C GLN A 202 -17.68 -16.24 5.24
N PRO A 203 -18.93 -15.87 5.59
CA PRO A 203 -19.17 -14.86 6.60
C PRO A 203 -18.65 -15.28 7.98
N PHE A 204 -18.00 -14.36 8.67
CA PHE A 204 -17.56 -14.55 10.05
C PHE A 204 -18.44 -13.71 10.98
N LYS A 205 -19.15 -14.38 11.90
CA LYS A 205 -20.15 -13.75 12.77
C LYS A 205 -21.14 -12.86 12.00
N LYS A 206 -21.68 -13.38 10.88
CA LYS A 206 -22.67 -12.72 9.99
C LYS A 206 -22.17 -11.46 9.26
N LYS A 207 -20.85 -11.25 9.18
CA LYS A 207 -20.23 -10.14 8.42
C LYS A 207 -19.16 -10.65 7.48
N HIS A 208 -18.80 -9.85 6.48
CA HIS A 208 -17.58 -10.08 5.71
C HIS A 208 -16.37 -10.16 6.67
N PRO A 209 -15.44 -11.12 6.51
CA PRO A 209 -14.35 -11.34 7.46
C PRO A 209 -13.48 -10.10 7.73
N ILE A 210 -13.19 -9.32 6.69
CA ILE A 210 -12.39 -8.09 6.81
C ILE A 210 -13.20 -6.99 7.51
N GLN A 211 -14.51 -6.85 7.21
CA GLN A 211 -15.36 -5.89 7.91
C GLN A 211 -15.53 -6.25 9.38
N TYR A 212 -15.69 -7.54 9.70
CA TYR A 212 -15.71 -7.99 11.09
C TYR A 212 -14.44 -7.58 11.84
N PHE A 213 -13.28 -7.72 11.20
CA PHE A 213 -12.02 -7.28 11.77
C PHE A 213 -11.98 -5.76 11.98
N VAL A 214 -12.32 -4.97 10.95
CA VAL A 214 -12.38 -3.50 11.00
C VAL A 214 -13.27 -3.02 12.14
N ASP A 215 -14.47 -3.60 12.28
CA ASP A 215 -15.43 -3.25 13.33
C ASP A 215 -14.96 -3.65 14.74
N SER A 216 -13.97 -4.55 14.84
CA SER A 216 -13.43 -5.02 16.13
C SER A 216 -12.23 -4.18 16.63
N CYS A 217 -11.69 -3.30 15.78
CA CYS A 217 -10.54 -2.47 16.13
C CYS A 217 -10.92 -1.34 17.10
N LYS A 218 -10.02 -1.04 18.03
CA LYS A 218 -10.19 0.07 19.00
C LYS A 218 -9.82 1.42 18.38
N ILE A 219 -8.80 1.43 17.53
CA ILE A 219 -8.39 2.58 16.74
C ILE A 219 -9.09 2.47 15.38
N GLN A 220 -9.53 3.60 14.81
CA GLN A 220 -10.16 3.63 13.50
C GLN A 220 -9.23 2.97 12.48
N THR A 221 -9.69 1.90 11.83
CA THR A 221 -8.85 1.07 10.97
C THR A 221 -9.50 0.93 9.60
N ILE A 222 -8.82 1.36 8.55
CA ILE A 222 -9.22 1.11 7.17
C ILE A 222 -8.43 -0.08 6.65
N VAL A 223 -9.09 -1.04 6.02
CA VAL A 223 -8.41 -2.09 5.24
C VAL A 223 -8.66 -1.84 3.77
N PHE A 224 -7.58 -1.78 3.00
CA PHE A 224 -7.57 -1.42 1.61
C PHE A 224 -6.85 -2.48 0.77
N GLY A 225 -7.58 -3.07 -0.19
CA GLY A 225 -7.00 -3.92 -1.23
C GLY A 225 -6.78 -3.13 -2.52
N ALA A 226 -5.64 -3.33 -3.19
CA ALA A 226 -5.39 -2.74 -4.49
C ALA A 226 -6.44 -3.20 -5.53
N GLY A 227 -7.39 -2.34 -5.89
CA GLY A 227 -8.29 -2.55 -7.04
C GLY A 227 -9.78 -2.36 -6.80
N SER A 228 -10.34 -2.61 -5.61
CA SER A 228 -11.82 -2.59 -5.52
C SER A 228 -12.47 -2.41 -4.17
N THR A 229 -11.97 -3.03 -3.09
CA THR A 229 -12.73 -3.03 -1.84
C THR A 229 -12.03 -2.27 -0.73
N LEU A 230 -12.76 -1.28 -0.22
CA LEU A 230 -12.39 -0.48 0.91
C LEU A 230 -13.29 -0.84 2.11
N TYR A 231 -12.68 -1.33 3.18
CA TYR A 231 -13.39 -1.65 4.43
C TYR A 231 -13.13 -0.52 5.42
N ILE A 232 -14.19 0.17 5.81
CA ILE A 232 -14.16 1.40 6.62
C ILE A 232 -14.99 1.14 7.89
N PRO A 233 -14.57 1.61 9.07
CA PRO A 233 -15.39 1.52 10.26
C PRO A 233 -16.51 2.56 10.19
N ASN A 234 -17.71 2.20 10.67
CA ASN A 234 -18.88 3.10 10.68
C ASN A 234 -18.58 4.48 11.31
N SER A 235 -17.70 4.52 12.32
CA SER A 235 -17.31 5.76 13.01
C SER A 235 -16.58 6.79 12.13
N LEU A 236 -16.03 6.34 11.00
CA LEU A 236 -15.33 7.20 10.04
C LEU A 236 -16.15 7.44 8.77
N GLN A 237 -17.13 6.59 8.46
CA GLN A 237 -17.87 6.61 7.19
C GLN A 237 -18.58 7.95 6.93
N ASP A 238 -19.18 8.56 7.94
CA ASP A 238 -19.86 9.86 7.81
C ASP A 238 -18.88 11.04 7.63
N LYS A 239 -17.59 10.84 7.92
CA LYS A 239 -16.55 11.88 7.77
C LYS A 239 -15.91 11.87 6.38
N LEU A 240 -15.85 10.72 5.72
CA LEU A 240 -15.16 10.56 4.44
C LEU A 240 -16.04 11.00 3.27
N GLN A 241 -15.39 11.42 2.18
CA GLN A 241 -16.07 11.48 0.88
C GLN A 241 -16.43 10.06 0.44
N SER A 242 -17.54 9.92 -0.30
CA SER A 242 -17.92 8.64 -0.91
C SER A 242 -16.76 8.13 -1.76
N PHE A 243 -16.36 6.88 -1.53
CA PHE A 243 -15.25 6.28 -2.26
C PHE A 243 -15.62 6.14 -3.73
N ASP A 244 -14.95 6.94 -4.56
CA ASP A 244 -15.04 6.87 -6.01
C ASP A 244 -13.93 5.95 -6.53
N LYS A 245 -14.30 4.72 -6.87
CA LYS A 245 -13.38 3.71 -7.38
C LYS A 245 -12.72 4.18 -8.68
N ASP A 246 -13.47 4.80 -9.58
CA ASP A 246 -12.96 5.21 -10.88
C ASP A 246 -11.95 6.34 -10.74
N LYS A 247 -12.22 7.31 -9.85
CA LYS A 247 -11.26 8.35 -9.50
C LYS A 247 -10.03 7.79 -8.80
N TYR A 248 -10.20 6.84 -7.87
CA TYR A 248 -9.04 6.20 -7.25
C TYR A 248 -8.19 5.46 -8.29
N VAL A 249 -8.84 4.74 -9.18
CA VAL A 249 -8.21 4.04 -10.27
C VAL A 249 -7.50 5.04 -11.19
N GLU A 250 -8.12 6.16 -11.58
CA GLU A 250 -7.47 7.24 -12.34
C GLU A 250 -6.18 7.77 -11.67
N LEU A 251 -6.22 7.93 -10.34
CA LEU A 251 -5.10 8.49 -9.58
C LEU A 251 -4.00 7.48 -9.25
N ALA A 252 -4.36 6.20 -9.07
CA ALA A 252 -3.48 5.16 -8.53
C ALA A 252 -3.17 4.02 -9.50
N TYR A 253 -4.01 3.76 -10.51
CA TYR A 253 -3.97 2.52 -11.30
C TYR A 253 -4.28 2.59 -12.82
N ASP A 254 -5.00 3.59 -13.36
CA ASP A 254 -5.50 3.62 -14.76
C ASP A 254 -5.68 5.10 -15.23
N MET A 255 -5.97 5.51 -16.47
CA MET A 255 -6.54 4.91 -17.68
C MET A 255 -5.86 5.54 -18.92
N THR A 256 -5.79 5.02 -20.15
CA THR A 256 -6.17 3.79 -20.86
C THR A 256 -5.17 3.67 -22.04
N ILE A 257 -4.84 2.46 -22.52
CA ILE A 257 -4.36 2.30 -23.91
C ILE A 257 -5.62 2.49 -24.78
N ASN A 258 -5.72 3.63 -25.45
CA ASN A 258 -6.56 3.66 -26.63
C ASN A 258 -5.85 2.79 -27.67
N ASN A 259 -6.50 1.69 -28.06
CA ASN A 259 -6.22 1.10 -29.37
C ASN A 259 -6.50 2.13 -30.45
#